data_AF-A0A949YYG7-F1
#
_entry.id   AF-A0A949YYG7-F1
#
_cell.length_a   1.000
_cell.length_b   1.000
_cell.length_c   1.000
_cell.angle_alpha   90.00
_cell.angle_beta   90.00
_cell.angle_gamma   90.00
#
_symmetry.space_group_name_H-M   'P 1'
#
loop_
_entity.id
_entity.type
_entity.pdbx_description
1 polymer ?
#
loop_
_entity_poly.entity_id
_entity_poly.type
_entity_poly.pdbx_seq_one_letter_code
_entity_poly.pdbx_strand_id
1 'polypeptide(L)'
;MTTAREHNRLKQHSWVGELGVEIVSAAPGAVVGQIQVRPEFLAPNGFIHAAVLVSFADSLCGSGTVEALPPAATGHITIELKANLLGTVRKG
;
A
#
# COMPACT_ATOMS: atom_id res chain seq x y z
N MET A 1 13.47 1.12 -13.59
CA MET A 1 12.20 1.64 -13.05
C MET A 1 11.16 0.57 -13.19
N THR A 2 10.53 0.22 -12.09
CA THR A 2 9.50 -0.82 -12.06
C THR A 2 8.17 -0.16 -12.41
N THR A 3 7.49 -0.66 -13.45
CA THR A 3 6.20 -0.09 -13.85
C THR A 3 5.14 -0.37 -12.78
N ALA A 4 4.07 0.42 -12.76
CA ALA A 4 2.90 0.14 -11.89
C ALA A 4 2.37 -1.30 -12.05
N ARG A 5 2.38 -1.83 -13.28
CA ARG A 5 2.00 -3.22 -13.57
C ARG A 5 2.88 -4.23 -12.84
N GLU A 6 4.19 -4.00 -12.84
CA GLU A 6 5.13 -4.91 -12.19
C GLU A 6 4.99 -4.84 -10.66
N HIS A 7 4.79 -3.65 -10.10
CA HIS A 7 4.46 -3.49 -8.68
C HIS A 7 3.20 -4.23 -8.27
N ASN A 8 2.17 -4.27 -9.12
CA ASN A 8 0.93 -5.00 -8.86
C ASN A 8 1.13 -6.51 -9.00
N ARG A 9 1.91 -6.96 -10.00
CA ARG A 9 2.25 -8.37 -10.20
C ARG A 9 2.96 -8.96 -8.98
N LEU A 10 3.92 -8.23 -8.40
CA LEU A 10 4.67 -8.68 -7.22
C LEU A 10 3.80 -8.85 -5.97
N LYS A 11 2.64 -8.19 -5.90
CA LYS A 11 1.69 -8.30 -4.78
C LYS A 11 0.70 -9.44 -4.97
N GLN A 12 0.62 -10.05 -6.15
CA GLN A 12 -0.27 -11.18 -6.39
C GLN A 12 0.06 -12.33 -5.43
N HIS A 13 -0.98 -12.97 -4.90
CA HIS A 13 -0.86 -14.07 -3.94
C HIS A 13 -0.16 -13.69 -2.62
N SER A 14 -0.14 -12.39 -2.28
CA SER A 14 0.26 -11.90 -0.96
C SER A 14 -0.95 -11.33 -0.23
N TRP A 15 -0.85 -11.20 1.09
CA TRP A 15 -1.89 -10.54 1.89
C TRP A 15 -2.19 -9.11 1.41
N VAL A 16 -1.18 -8.38 0.94
CA VAL A 16 -1.35 -7.03 0.36
C VAL A 16 -2.19 -7.08 -0.93
N GLY A 17 -1.98 -8.12 -1.74
CA GLY A 17 -2.81 -8.39 -2.92
C GLY A 17 -4.26 -8.70 -2.56
N GLU A 18 -4.48 -9.50 -1.51
CA GLU A 18 -5.82 -9.82 -0.99
C GLU A 18 -6.55 -8.58 -0.43
N LEU A 19 -5.81 -7.60 0.10
CA LEU A 19 -6.38 -6.30 0.47
C LEU A 19 -6.90 -5.53 -0.76
N GLY A 20 -6.45 -5.86 -1.97
CA GLY A 20 -6.83 -5.15 -3.20
C GLY A 20 -6.11 -3.81 -3.34
N VAL A 21 -4.88 -3.70 -2.82
CA VAL A 21 -4.02 -2.53 -3.03
C VAL A 21 -3.54 -2.52 -4.48
N GLU A 22 -3.85 -1.45 -5.21
CA GLU A 22 -3.44 -1.26 -6.60
C GLU A 22 -2.53 -0.04 -6.72
N ILE A 23 -1.36 -0.20 -7.33
CA ILE A 23 -0.50 0.89 -7.77
C ILE A 23 -1.04 1.42 -9.10
N VAL A 24 -1.42 2.70 -9.12
CA VAL A 24 -1.91 3.42 -10.29
C VAL A 24 -0.73 4.00 -11.09
N SER A 25 0.25 4.58 -10.41
CA SER A 25 1.47 5.09 -11.03
C SER A 25 2.66 5.04 -10.05
N ALA A 26 3.85 4.76 -10.57
CA ALA A 26 5.10 4.83 -9.84
C ALA A 26 6.12 5.61 -10.67
N ALA A 27 6.66 6.68 -10.10
CA ALA A 27 7.66 7.55 -10.72
C ALA A 27 8.62 8.08 -9.64
N PRO A 28 9.79 8.66 -10.01
CA PRO A 28 10.65 9.35 -9.07
C PRO A 28 9.87 10.37 -8.24
N GLY A 29 9.98 10.24 -6.92
CA GLY A 29 9.36 11.17 -5.97
C GLY A 29 7.88 10.92 -5.67
N ALA A 30 7.18 10.03 -6.39
CA ALA A 30 5.77 9.75 -6.11
C ALA A 30 5.30 8.35 -6.54
N VAL A 31 4.59 7.69 -5.63
CA VAL A 31 3.78 6.51 -5.91
C VAL A 31 2.33 6.85 -5.58
N VAL A 32 1.44 6.57 -6.53
CA VAL A 32 0.00 6.71 -6.36
C VAL A 32 -0.61 5.33 -6.41
N GLY A 33 -1.46 5.04 -5.44
CA GLY A 33 -2.22 3.80 -5.38
C GLY A 33 -3.64 4.05 -4.91
N GLN A 34 -4.45 3.00 -4.98
CA GLN A 34 -5.83 2.99 -4.52
C GLN A 34 -6.16 1.67 -3.84
N ILE A 35 -7.22 1.70 -3.03
CA ILE A 35 -7.82 0.52 -2.40
C ILE A 35 -9.32 0.73 -2.33
N GLN A 36 -10.09 -0.26 -2.76
CA GLN A 36 -11.55 -0.24 -2.63
C GLN A 36 -11.94 -0.63 -1.20
N VAL A 37 -12.69 0.22 -0.50
CA VAL A 37 -13.26 -0.11 0.81
C VAL A 37 -14.33 -1.18 0.65
N ARG A 38 -14.15 -2.31 1.35
CA ARG A 38 -15.08 -3.44 1.36
C ARG A 38 -15.68 -3.65 2.75
N PRO A 39 -16.87 -4.27 2.90
CA PRO A 39 -17.50 -4.48 4.20
C PRO A 39 -16.62 -5.20 5.22
N GLU A 40 -15.81 -6.18 4.78
CA GLU A 40 -14.88 -6.92 5.62
C GLU A 40 -13.69 -6.09 6.14
N PHE A 41 -13.49 -4.87 5.62
CA PHE A 41 -12.47 -3.93 6.10
C PHE A 41 -12.96 -3.02 7.22
N LEU A 42 -14.25 -3.05 7.52
CA LEU A 42 -14.82 -2.21 8.56
C LEU A 42 -14.56 -2.83 9.94
N ALA A 43 -14.16 -2.00 10.89
CA ALA A 43 -14.16 -2.34 12.31
C ALA A 43 -15.62 -2.48 12.82
N PRO A 44 -15.85 -3.08 14.01
CA PRO A 44 -17.20 -3.28 14.55
C PRO A 44 -18.06 -2.01 14.71
N ASN A 45 -17.42 -0.83 14.72
CA ASN A 45 -18.10 0.47 14.75
C ASN A 45 -18.56 0.99 13.37
N GLY A 46 -18.35 0.21 12.29
CA GLY A 46 -18.76 0.55 10.93
C GLY A 46 -17.83 1.52 10.18
N PHE A 47 -16.66 1.83 10.75
CA PHE A 47 -15.61 2.63 10.11
C PHE A 47 -14.48 1.74 9.61
N ILE A 48 -13.74 2.16 8.59
CA ILE A 48 -12.58 1.39 8.11
C ILE A 48 -11.61 1.10 9.27
N HIS A 49 -11.15 -0.15 9.34
CA HIS A 49 -10.18 -0.56 10.33
C HIS A 49 -8.83 0.12 10.05
N ALA A 50 -8.22 0.69 11.09
CA ALA A 50 -6.95 1.42 11.00
C ALA A 50 -5.86 0.63 10.27
N ALA A 51 -5.77 -0.68 10.52
CA ALA A 51 -4.78 -1.56 9.90
C ALA A 51 -4.88 -1.58 8.36
N VAL A 52 -6.06 -1.41 7.78
CA VAL A 52 -6.22 -1.39 6.31
C VAL A 52 -5.55 -0.14 5.73
N LEU A 53 -5.79 1.03 6.34
CA LEU A 53 -5.18 2.29 5.93
C LEU A 53 -3.65 2.27 6.10
N VAL A 54 -3.17 1.73 7.23
CA VAL A 54 -1.74 1.60 7.51
C VAL A 54 -1.07 0.67 6.50
N SER A 55 -1.67 -0.49 6.23
CA SER A 55 -1.11 -1.48 5.30
C SER A 55 -1.12 -0.95 3.87
N PHE A 56 -2.16 -0.21 3.48
CA PHE A 56 -2.20 0.51 2.22
C PHE A 56 -1.04 1.51 2.12
N ALA A 57 -0.89 2.41 3.10
CA ALA A 57 0.16 3.42 3.10
C ALA A 57 1.57 2.81 3.08
N ASP A 58 1.83 1.80 3.92
CA ASP A 58 3.13 1.11 3.99
C ASP A 58 3.47 0.40 2.66
N SER A 59 2.48 -0.21 2.02
CA SER A 59 2.66 -0.87 0.72
C SER A 59 3.07 0.11 -0.38
N LEU A 60 2.53 1.33 -0.38
CA LEU A 60 2.91 2.38 -1.33
C LEU A 60 4.34 2.86 -1.05
N CYS A 61 4.70 3.05 0.22
CA CYS A 61 6.07 3.39 0.63
C CYS A 61 7.08 2.32 0.23
N GLY A 62 6.74 1.04 0.37
CA GLY A 62 7.57 -0.07 -0.10
C GLY A 62 7.78 -0.04 -1.61
N SER A 63 6.71 0.17 -2.39
CA SER A 63 6.81 0.38 -3.84
C SER A 63 7.70 1.57 -4.21
N GLY A 64 7.61 2.68 -3.47
CA GLY A 64 8.48 3.85 -3.68
C GLY A 64 9.94 3.57 -3.32
N THR A 65 10.18 2.78 -2.26
CA THR A 65 11.52 2.37 -1.84
C THR A 65 12.20 1.53 -2.90
N VAL A 66 11.47 0.59 -3.51
CA VAL A 66 11.98 -0.24 -4.63
C VAL A 66 12.51 0.61 -5.79
N GLU A 67 11.84 1.72 -6.13
CA GLU A 67 12.32 2.62 -7.20
C GLU A 67 13.63 3.35 -6.85
N ALA A 68 13.92 3.51 -5.55
CA ALA A 68 15.08 4.23 -5.05
C ALA A 68 16.22 3.30 -4.59
N LEU A 69 16.05 1.97 -4.72
CA LEU A 69 17.06 1.01 -4.29
C LEU A 69 18.36 1.15 -5.11
N PRO A 70 19.54 1.07 -4.47
CA PRO A 70 20.80 1.03 -5.20
C PRO A 70 20.93 -0.31 -5.97
N PRO A 71 21.74 -0.37 -7.04
CA PRO A 71 21.83 -1.55 -7.91
C PRO A 71 22.20 -2.87 -7.20
N ALA A 72 22.92 -2.80 -6.08
CA ALA A 72 23.34 -3.97 -5.31
C ALA A 72 22.31 -4.42 -4.24
N ALA A 73 21.23 -3.67 -4.02
CA ALA A 73 20.21 -4.03 -3.05
C ALA A 73 19.31 -5.15 -3.59
N THR A 74 18.98 -6.11 -2.73
CA THR A 74 18.13 -7.25 -3.06
C THR A 74 16.69 -7.10 -2.57
N GLY A 75 16.42 -6.07 -1.75
CA GLY A 75 15.10 -5.81 -1.21
C GLY A 75 15.10 -4.70 -0.16
N HIS A 76 13.97 -4.54 0.51
CA HIS A 76 13.77 -3.61 1.61
C HIS A 76 12.85 -4.24 2.66
N ILE A 77 12.86 -3.67 3.86
CA ILE A 77 11.87 -3.95 4.90
C ILE A 77 11.59 -2.65 5.65
N THR A 78 10.34 -2.44 6.05
CA THR A 78 9.96 -1.32 6.91
C THR A 78 10.59 -1.50 8.30
N ILE A 79 11.41 -0.54 8.73
CA ILE A 79 12.05 -0.55 10.06
C ILE A 79 11.11 0.07 11.10
N GLU A 80 10.43 1.15 10.74
CA GLU A 80 9.53 1.91 11.62
C GLU A 80 8.43 2.55 10.80
N LEU A 81 7.26 2.73 11.42
CA LEU A 81 6.11 3.39 10.82
C LEU A 81 5.29 4.08 11.91
N LYS A 82 4.88 5.31 11.62
CA LYS A 82 3.91 6.07 12.41
C LYS A 82 2.81 6.61 11.50
N ALA A 83 1.56 6.38 11.89
CA ALA A 83 0.40 6.98 11.24
C ALA A 83 -0.41 7.80 12.25
N ASN A 84 -0.94 8.95 11.81
CA ASN A 84 -2.04 9.62 12.50
C ASN A 84 -3.27 9.55 11.59
N LEU A 85 -4.38 9.02 12.10
CA LEU A 85 -5.61 8.89 11.34
C LEU A 85 -6.50 10.11 11.62
N LEU A 86 -6.57 11.03 10.65
CA LEU A 86 -7.26 12.32 10.80
C LEU A 86 -8.75 12.26 10.46
N GLY A 87 -9.16 11.20 9.76
CA GLY A 87 -10.52 11.00 9.29
C GLY A 87 -10.79 9.53 9.04
N THR A 88 -12.03 9.22 8.68
CA THR A 88 -12.48 7.84 8.48
C THR A 88 -13.39 7.74 7.26
N VAL A 89 -13.58 6.51 6.78
CA VAL A 89 -14.40 6.18 5.62
C VAL A 89 -15.21 4.92 5.91
N ARG A 90 -16.39 4.81 5.28
CA ARG A 90 -17.30 3.65 5.39
C ARG A 90 -17.52 2.91 4.07
N LYS A 91 -17.22 3.57 2.96
CA LYS A 91 -17.39 3.10 1.57
C LYS A 91 -16.56 3.98 0.64
N GLY A 92 -16.30 3.50 -0.57
CA GLY A 92 -15.51 4.23 -1.56
C GLY A 92 -14.31 3.42 -1.99
#